data_AF-A0A1D6P757-F1
#
_entry.id   AF-A0A1D6P757-F1
#
_cell.length_a   1.000
_cell.length_b   1.000
_cell.length_c   1.000
_cell.angle_alpha   90.00
_cell.angle_beta   90.00
_cell.angle_gamma   90.00
#
_symmetry.space_group_name_H-M   'P 1'
#
loop_
_entity.id
_entity.type
_entity.pdbx_description
1 polymer ?
#
loop_
_entity_poly.entity_id
_entity_poly.type
_entity_poly.pdbx_seq_one_letter_code
_entity_poly.pdbx_strand_id
1 'polypeptide(L)' 'MGSLANNIMVVGAVLAALVVGGSCGPPKVPPGPNITTNYNGKWLTARATWYGQPNGAGAPDNGGACGIKNVNLPPYVQFY' A
#
# COMPACT_ATOMS: atom_id res chain seq x y z
N MET A 1 38.79 -4.12 21.12
CA MET A 1 37.62 -3.42 21.72
C MET A 1 36.85 -2.51 20.74
N GLY A 2 37.30 -2.29 19.49
CA GLY A 2 36.61 -1.36 18.56
C GLY A 2 35.50 -1.93 17.66
N SER A 3 35.49 -3.24 17.39
CA SER A 3 34.54 -3.84 16.43
C SER A 3 33.11 -4.01 16.96
N LEU A 4 32.95 -4.36 18.24
CA LEU A 4 31.64 -4.54 18.88
C LEU A 4 30.87 -3.21 19.01
N ALA A 5 31.57 -2.14 19.40
CA ALA A 5 30.98 -0.81 19.49
C ALA A 5 30.50 -0.30 18.12
N ASN A 6 31.28 -0.55 17.06
CA ASN A 6 30.93 -0.12 15.71
C ASN A 6 29.68 -0.84 15.18
N ASN A 7 29.55 -2.14 15.44
CA ASN A 7 28.39 -2.93 15.02
C ASN A 7 27.10 -2.49 15.75
N ILE A 8 27.20 -2.18 17.05
CA ILE A 8 26.06 -1.68 17.83
C ILE A 8 25.58 -0.33 17.29
N MET A 9 26.49 0.56 16.93
CA MET A 9 26.15 1.87 16.35
C MET A 9 25.48 1.74 14.98
N VAL A 10 25.95 0.81 14.13
CA VAL A 10 25.34 0.54 12.83
C VAL A 10 23.93 -0.03 12.98
N VAL A 11 23.74 -1.01 13.86
CA VAL A 11 22.41 -1.59 14.14
C VAL A 11 21.47 -0.54 14.70
N GLY A 12 21.95 0.30 15.63
CA GLY A 12 21.17 1.40 16.19
C GLY A 12 20.73 2.43 15.14
N ALA A 13 21.63 2.80 14.23
CA ALA A 13 21.33 3.73 13.14
C ALA A 13 20.30 3.16 12.15
N VAL A 14 20.44 1.88 11.77
CA VAL A 14 19.48 1.18 10.90
C VAL A 14 18.10 1.13 11.57
N LEU A 15 18.04 0.74 12.85
CA LEU A 15 16.77 0.65 13.58
C LEU A 15 16.09 2.03 13.71
N ALA A 16 16.87 3.08 14.01
CA ALA A 16 16.36 4.45 14.06
C ALA A 16 15.83 4.92 12.70
N ALA A 17 16.52 4.59 11.60
CA ALA A 17 16.08 4.92 10.26
C ALA A 17 14.77 4.20 9.89
N LEU A 18 14.57 2.94 10.30
CA LEU A 18 13.30 2.23 10.09
C LEU A 18 12.14 2.85 10.90
N VAL A 19 12.39 3.25 12.16
CA VAL A 19 11.35 3.84 13.03
C VAL A 19 10.95 5.24 12.55
N VAL A 20 11.91 6.07 12.15
CA VAL A 20 11.66 7.45 11.71
C VAL A 20 11.17 7.50 10.26
N GLY A 21 11.66 6.63 9.38
CA GLY A 21 11.30 6.62 7.95
C GLY A 21 9.94 5.96 7.65
N GLY A 22 9.44 5.10 8.54
CA GLY A 22 8.21 4.32 8.31
C GLY A 22 6.91 4.98 8.79
N SER A 23 6.98 6.06 9.58
CA SER A 23 5.79 6.67 10.17
C SER A 23 5.35 7.91 9.38
N CYS A 24 4.56 7.68 8.34
CA CYS A 24 3.67 8.74 7.86
C CYS A 24 2.71 9.08 9.02
N GLY A 25 2.68 10.34 9.45
CA GLY A 25 1.76 10.80 10.50
C GLY A 25 0.30 10.50 10.17
N PRO A 26 -0.60 10.55 11.16
CA PRO A 26 -2.01 10.21 10.95
C PRO A 26 -2.61 11.06 9.82
N PRO A 27 -3.46 10.48 8.95
CA PRO A 27 -4.08 11.20 7.85
C PRO A 27 -4.82 12.46 8.35
N LYS A 28 -4.60 13.61 7.70
CA LYS A 28 -5.30 14.86 8.06
C LYS A 28 -6.81 14.78 7.86
N VAL A 29 -7.26 13.93 6.95
CA VAL A 29 -8.68 13.61 6.75
C VAL A 29 -8.95 12.26 7.42
N PRO A 30 -9.82 12.21 8.45
CA PRO A 30 -10.12 10.94 9.11
C PRO A 30 -10.75 9.96 8.11
N PRO A 31 -10.43 8.66 8.19
CA PRO A 31 -11.10 7.65 7.38
C PRO A 31 -12.60 7.64 7.63
N GLY A 32 -13.38 7.34 6.59
CA GLY A 32 -14.81 7.07 6.75
C GLY A 32 -15.07 5.78 7.54
N PRO A 33 -16.34 5.43 7.81
CA PRO A 33 -16.69 4.20 8.49
C PRO A 33 -16.13 2.95 7.80
N ASN A 34 -15.68 1.98 8.59
CA ASN A 34 -15.19 0.70 8.06
C ASN A 34 -16.32 -0.06 7.35
N ILE A 35 -16.00 -0.62 6.18
CA ILE A 35 -16.91 -1.52 5.45
C ILE A 35 -16.83 -2.92 6.06
N THR A 36 -18.00 -3.49 6.35
CA THR A 36 -18.14 -4.84 6.91
C THR A 36 -18.75 -5.77 5.85
N THR A 37 -18.98 -7.04 6.20
CA THR A 37 -19.69 -8.02 5.35
C THR A 37 -21.20 -7.76 5.21
N ASN A 38 -21.68 -6.55 5.54
CA ASN A 38 -23.06 -6.14 5.34
C ASN A 38 -23.30 -5.63 3.90
N TYR A 39 -23.85 -6.49 3.05
CA TYR A 39 -24.17 -6.19 1.65
C TYR A 39 -25.52 -5.49 1.50
N ASN A 40 -25.68 -4.30 2.08
CA ASN A 40 -26.96 -3.57 2.12
C ASN A 40 -27.39 -2.90 0.79
N GLY A 41 -26.60 -3.02 -0.27
CA GLY A 41 -26.91 -2.48 -1.60
C GLY A 41 -26.99 -0.95 -1.71
N LYS A 42 -26.60 -0.20 -0.66
CA LYS A 42 -26.64 1.26 -0.67
C LYS A 42 -25.36 1.85 -1.23
N TRP A 43 -25.50 2.88 -2.05
CA TRP A 43 -24.37 3.67 -2.57
C TRP A 43 -23.72 4.50 -1.45
N LEU A 44 -22.39 4.64 -1.53
CA LEU A 44 -21.59 5.45 -0.62
C LEU A 44 -20.77 6.47 -1.42
N THR A 45 -20.57 7.66 -0.86
CA THR A 45 -19.74 8.70 -1.47
C THR A 45 -18.26 8.42 -1.20
N ALA A 46 -17.44 8.45 -2.24
CA ALA A 46 -15.98 8.33 -2.17
C ALA A 46 -15.29 9.24 -3.20
N ARG A 47 -14.00 9.49 -3.02
CA ARG A 47 -13.14 10.14 -4.02
C ARG A 47 -12.35 9.07 -4.77
N ALA A 48 -12.21 9.21 -6.08
CA ALA A 48 -11.47 8.29 -6.92
C ALA A 48 -10.33 9.00 -7.66
N THR A 49 -9.22 8.31 -7.84
CA THR A 49 -8.09 8.66 -8.70
C THR A 49 -7.59 7.41 -9.41
N TRP A 50 -6.73 7.57 -10.41
CA TRP A 50 -6.10 6.46 -11.14
C TRP A 50 -4.58 6.62 -11.10
N TYR A 51 -3.85 5.53 -11.35
CA TYR A 51 -2.40 5.51 -11.41
C TYR A 51 -1.92 4.48 -12.45
N GLY A 52 -0.66 4.59 -12.86
CA GLY A 52 -0.07 3.67 -13.84
C GLY A 52 -0.32 4.08 -15.29
N GLN A 53 -0.25 3.10 -16.19
CA GLN A 53 -0.52 3.32 -17.61
C GLN A 53 -2.02 3.59 -17.86
N PRO A 54 -2.39 4.51 -18.78
CA PRO A 54 -3.79 4.86 -19.04
C PRO A 54 -4.71 3.68 -19.39
N ASN A 55 -4.17 2.65 -20.04
CA ASN A 55 -4.86 1.42 -20.41
C ASN A 55 -4.33 0.19 -19.63
N GLY A 56 -3.64 0.41 -18.51
CA GLY A 56 -3.08 -0.64 -17.66
C GLY A 56 -3.92 -0.94 -16.43
N ALA A 57 -3.56 -1.99 -15.70
CA ALA A 57 -4.25 -2.41 -14.47
C ALA A 57 -3.61 -1.81 -13.19
N GLY A 58 -3.17 -0.55 -13.26
CA GLY A 58 -2.52 0.16 -12.15
C GLY A 58 -1.02 -0.13 -12.04
N ALA A 59 -0.64 -1.21 -11.36
CA ALA A 59 0.77 -1.49 -11.08
C ALA A 59 1.54 -1.87 -12.37
N PRO A 60 2.77 -1.35 -12.59
CA PRO A 60 3.56 -1.68 -13.79
C PRO A 60 3.86 -3.16 -13.98
N ASP A 61 3.91 -3.94 -12.89
CA ASP A 61 4.15 -5.39 -12.88
C ASP A 61 2.85 -6.22 -12.95
N ASN A 62 1.70 -5.58 -13.17
CA ASN A 62 0.37 -6.20 -13.13
C ASN A 62 0.11 -6.98 -11.83
N GLY A 63 0.59 -6.46 -10.69
CA GLY A 63 0.31 -6.99 -9.36
C GLY A 63 -0.14 -5.92 -8.37
N GLY A 64 0.19 -6.11 -7.09
CA GLY A 64 -0.04 -5.12 -6.04
C GLY A 64 0.24 -5.67 -4.65
N ALA A 65 -0.10 -4.88 -3.62
CA ALA A 65 0.14 -5.22 -2.22
C ALA A 65 -0.56 -6.51 -1.75
N CYS A 66 -1.65 -6.92 -2.42
CA CYS A 66 -2.36 -8.17 -2.11
C CYS A 66 -1.64 -9.43 -2.62
N GLY A 67 -0.53 -9.29 -3.35
CA GLY A 67 0.28 -10.42 -3.85
C GLY A 67 -0.27 -11.16 -5.07
N ILE A 68 -1.49 -10.86 -5.52
CA ILE A 68 -2.07 -11.38 -6.77
C ILE A 68 -1.33 -10.77 -7.97
N LYS A 69 -1.10 -11.58 -9.01
CA LYS A 69 -0.39 -11.21 -10.24
C LYS A 69 -1.26 -11.41 -11.48
N ASN A 70 -0.81 -10.84 -12.60
CA ASN A 70 -1.49 -10.87 -13.89
C ASN A 70 -2.91 -10.27 -13.82
N VAL A 71 -3.10 -9.20 -13.04
CA VAL A 71 -4.41 -8.56 -12.88
C VAL A 71 -4.89 -7.85 -14.15
N ASN A 72 -4.05 -7.79 -15.18
CA ASN A 72 -4.39 -7.33 -16.52
C ASN A 72 -5.02 -8.42 -17.41
N LEU A 73 -5.19 -9.65 -16.92
CA LEU A 73 -5.80 -10.77 -17.65
C LEU A 73 -7.16 -11.16 -17.04
N PRO A 74 -8.03 -11.87 -17.78
CA PRO A 74 -9.23 -12.47 -17.20
C PRO A 74 -8.88 -13.39 -16.00
N PRO A 75 -9.71 -13.41 -14.95
CA PRO A 75 -11.05 -12.84 -14.84
C PRO A 75 -11.11 -11.38 -14.34
N TYR A 76 -9.97 -10.74 -14.07
CA TYR A 76 -9.92 -9.42 -13.42
C TYR A 76 -10.33 -8.27 -14.34
N VAL A 77 -10.02 -8.41 -15.63
CA VAL A 77 -10.50 -7.50 -16.68
C VAL A 77 -11.59 -8.20 -17.49
N GLN A 78 -12.74 -7.54 -17.61
CA GLN A 78 -13.78 -7.95 -18.56
C GLN A 78 -13.68 -7.05 -19.80
N PHE A 79 -13.40 -7.66 -20.95
CA PHE A 79 -13.56 -7.01 -22.25
C PHE A 79 -15.05 -7.06 -22.60
N TYR A 80 -15.73 -5.92 -22.53
CA TYR A 80 -17.05 -5.73 -23.13
C TYR A 80 -16.90 -4.95 -24.44
#